data_AF-F0RLQ0-F1
#
_entry.id   AF-F0RLQ0-F1
#
_cell.length_a   1.000
_cell.length_b   1.000
_cell.length_c   1.000
_cell.angle_alpha   90.00
_cell.angle_beta   90.00
_cell.angle_gamma   90.00
#
_symmetry.space_group_name_H-M   'P 1'
#
loop_
_entity.id
_entity.type
_entity.pdbx_description
1 polymer ?
#
loop_
_entity_poly.entity_id
_entity_poly.type
_entity_poly.pdbx_seq_one_letter_code
_entity_poly.pdbx_strand_id
1 'polypeptide(L)'
;MSELASQPLDRHPPNQQPVPLARDHAPLLWAVLGLSAALMLALPWLPGGDKPLPPLPAALLSLSGLALLVFFASLPRRLGYAFTPEGLRVSRFSGTQVWPYASLEVVSVGGELGLKLGGVGVPGYYTGTYGWRGPEAKAVQALASTTRGGVLLRRKGTLHYLTPADPVGFVEVLGEASSKL
;
A
#
# COMPACT_ATOMS: atom_id res chain seq x y z
N MET A 1 38.17 22.29 -23.96
CA MET A 1 38.36 22.39 -22.50
C MET A 1 37.36 23.42 -22.02
N SER A 2 36.31 23.15 -21.26
CA SER A 2 35.94 21.97 -20.48
C SER A 2 34.42 21.98 -20.20
N GLU A 3 33.88 20.77 -20.03
CA GLU A 3 32.75 20.37 -19.17
C GLU A 3 31.45 21.20 -19.26
N LEU A 4 30.39 20.76 -19.96
CA LEU A 4 29.56 19.57 -19.67
C LEU A 4 29.20 19.38 -18.19
N ALA A 5 28.62 20.40 -17.57
CA ALA A 5 27.78 20.22 -16.39
C ALA A 5 26.48 19.53 -16.80
N SER A 6 26.51 18.20 -16.69
CA SER A 6 25.40 17.28 -16.91
C SER A 6 24.27 17.58 -15.92
N GLN A 7 23.27 18.34 -16.34
CA GLN A 7 21.97 18.36 -15.68
C GLN A 7 21.36 16.97 -15.85
N PRO A 8 21.04 16.22 -14.77
CA PRO A 8 20.30 14.99 -14.91
C PRO A 8 18.90 15.36 -15.41
N LEU A 9 18.69 15.12 -16.70
CA LEU A 9 17.41 15.16 -17.37
C LEU A 9 16.39 14.46 -16.48
N ASP A 10 15.42 15.24 -16.03
CA ASP A 10 14.22 14.81 -15.34
C ASP A 10 13.58 13.69 -16.17
N ARG A 11 13.90 12.43 -15.86
CA ARG A 11 13.31 11.27 -16.52
C ARG A 11 11.88 11.14 -16.00
N HIS A 12 11.01 12.05 -16.43
CA HIS A 12 9.61 11.72 -16.58
C HIS A 12 9.56 10.60 -17.62
N PRO A 13 9.26 9.35 -17.24
CA PRO A 13 9.08 8.32 -18.24
C PRO A 13 7.89 8.74 -19.12
N PRO A 14 8.06 8.77 -20.45
CA PRO A 14 6.98 9.17 -21.34
C PRO A 14 5.83 8.17 -21.19
N ASN A 15 4.59 8.67 -21.09
CA ASN A 15 3.36 7.87 -21.06
C ASN A 15 3.12 6.96 -19.84
N GLN A 16 3.30 7.48 -18.62
CA GLN A 16 2.76 6.82 -17.43
C GLN A 16 1.54 7.56 -16.91
N GLN A 17 0.39 6.88 -16.94
CA GLN A 17 -0.84 7.41 -16.38
C GLN A 17 -0.99 6.87 -14.95
N PRO A 18 -0.80 7.71 -13.91
CA PRO A 18 -0.97 7.27 -12.53
C PRO A 18 -2.43 6.93 -12.28
N VAL A 19 -2.65 5.82 -11.59
CA VAL A 19 -3.99 5.40 -11.16
C VAL A 19 -4.18 5.86 -9.73
N PRO A 20 -5.15 6.75 -9.45
CA PRO A 20 -5.43 7.16 -8.09
C PRO A 20 -5.87 5.95 -7.26
N LEU A 21 -5.43 5.90 -6.01
CA LEU A 21 -5.80 4.83 -5.06
C LEU A 21 -7.09 5.19 -4.33
N ALA A 22 -7.90 4.17 -4.01
CA ALA A 22 -9.04 4.36 -3.11
C ALA A 22 -8.55 4.86 -1.75
N ARG A 23 -9.27 5.83 -1.18
CA ARG A 23 -8.95 6.37 0.15
C ARG A 23 -9.39 5.40 1.22
N ASP A 24 -8.52 5.18 2.20
CA ASP A 24 -8.89 4.40 3.37
C ASP A 24 -9.78 5.21 4.31
N HIS A 25 -10.88 4.61 4.73
CA HIS A 25 -11.86 5.19 5.64
C HIS A 25 -11.79 4.55 7.02
N ALA A 26 -10.57 4.34 7.55
CA ALA A 26 -10.35 3.73 8.85
C ALA A 26 -9.86 4.74 9.93
N PRO A 27 -10.68 5.76 10.30
CA PRO A 27 -10.26 6.79 11.26
C PRO A 27 -9.99 6.21 12.65
N LEU A 28 -10.73 5.17 13.04
CA LEU A 28 -10.54 4.50 14.32
C LEU A 28 -9.16 3.82 14.42
N LEU A 29 -8.72 3.15 13.36
CA LEU A 29 -7.41 2.49 13.37
C LEU A 29 -6.27 3.52 13.40
N TRP A 30 -6.40 4.63 12.68
CA TRP A 30 -5.47 5.76 12.80
C TRP A 30 -5.47 6.35 14.20
N ALA A 31 -6.63 6.49 14.83
CA ALA A 31 -6.74 6.98 16.21
C ALA A 31 -6.07 6.02 17.20
N VAL A 32 -6.26 4.71 17.06
CA VAL A 32 -5.61 3.70 17.92
C VAL A 32 -4.10 3.70 17.72
N LEU A 33 -3.61 3.79 16.48
CA LEU A 33 -2.19 3.91 16.18
C LEU A 33 -1.59 5.19 16.77
N GLY A 34 -2.27 6.33 16.57
CA GLY A 34 -1.87 7.62 17.12
C GLY A 34 -1.86 7.62 18.65
N LEU A 35 -2.90 7.07 19.29
CA LEU A 35 -2.99 6.94 20.74
C LEU A 35 -1.89 6.03 21.28
N SER A 36 -1.63 4.88 20.64
CA SER A 36 -0.57 3.96 21.07
C SER A 36 0.80 4.63 21.02
N ALA A 37 1.10 5.35 19.95
CA ALA A 37 2.34 6.12 19.85
C ALA A 37 2.41 7.25 20.88
N ALA A 38 1.31 7.98 21.10
CA ALA A 38 1.23 9.03 22.12
C ALA A 38 1.46 8.46 23.53
N LEU A 39 0.91 7.28 23.83
CA LEU A 39 1.16 6.57 25.07
C LEU A 39 2.64 6.17 25.19
N MET A 40 3.26 5.61 24.16
CA MET A 40 4.70 5.28 24.19
C MET A 40 5.59 6.52 24.38
N LEU A 41 5.15 7.68 23.90
CA LEU A 41 5.85 8.95 24.08
C LEU A 41 5.63 9.56 25.48
N ALA A 42 4.46 9.38 26.08
CA ALA A 42 4.08 10.05 27.32
C ALA A 42 4.29 9.20 28.58
N LEU A 43 4.08 7.88 28.52
CA LEU A 43 4.16 6.98 29.68
C LEU A 43 5.47 7.09 30.48
N PRO A 44 6.65 7.14 29.83
CA PRO A 44 7.92 7.22 30.55
C PRO A 44 8.10 8.50 31.39
N TRP A 45 7.30 9.52 31.12
CA TRP A 45 7.40 10.84 31.74
C TRP A 45 6.27 11.12 32.74
N LEU A 46 5.32 10.19 32.91
CA LEU A 46 4.22 10.37 33.85
C LEU A 46 4.71 10.22 35.31
N PRO A 47 4.45 11.20 36.18
CA PRO A 47 4.75 11.09 37.60
C PRO A 47 3.72 10.14 38.24
N GLY A 48 4.12 8.90 38.52
CA GLY A 48 3.20 7.93 39.13
C GLY A 48 3.75 6.54 39.48
N GLY A 49 5.02 6.26 39.17
CA GLY A 49 5.66 4.99 39.58
C GLY A 49 6.61 5.19 40.76
N ASP A 50 6.59 4.27 41.72
CA ASP A 50 7.53 4.24 42.86
C ASP A 50 9.01 4.20 42.42
N LYS A 51 9.27 3.89 41.14
CA LYS A 51 10.57 4.06 40.46
C LYS A 51 10.35 4.57 39.03
N PRO A 52 10.65 5.84 38.71
CA PRO A 52 10.66 6.30 37.33
C PRO A 52 11.71 5.51 36.52
N LEU A 53 11.44 5.29 35.23
CA LEU A 53 12.44 4.73 34.32
C LEU A 53 13.66 5.65 34.27
N PRO A 54 14.89 5.11 34.21
CA PRO A 54 16.06 5.93 33.95
C PRO A 54 15.90 6.70 32.62
N PRO A 55 16.54 7.87 32.46
CA PRO A 55 16.29 8.75 31.31
C PRO A 55 16.67 8.12 29.96
N LEU A 56 17.70 7.27 29.93
CA LEU A 56 18.13 6.55 28.71
C LEU A 56 17.08 5.57 28.16
N PRO A 57 16.58 4.57 28.91
CA PRO A 57 15.53 3.68 28.44
C PRO A 57 14.21 4.41 28.13
N ALA A 58 13.88 5.47 28.88
CA ALA A 58 12.72 6.32 28.59
C ALA A 58 12.85 7.02 27.22
N ALA A 59 14.02 7.58 26.92
CA ALA A 59 14.31 8.22 25.63
C ALA A 59 14.31 7.19 24.48
N LEU A 60 14.89 6.00 24.67
CA LEU A 60 14.89 4.94 23.66
C LEU A 60 13.49 4.44 23.32
N LEU A 61 12.62 4.29 24.33
CA LEU A 61 11.23 3.89 24.12
C LEU A 61 10.46 4.97 23.36
N SER A 62 10.65 6.23 23.74
CA SER A 62 10.01 7.39 23.08
C SER A 62 10.45 7.49 21.61
N LEU A 63 11.75 7.36 21.34
CA LEU A 63 12.31 7.40 19.99
C LEU A 63 11.80 6.22 19.14
N SER A 64 11.66 5.05 19.75
CA SER A 64 11.11 3.85 19.08
C SER A 64 9.64 4.03 18.73
N GLY A 65 8.82 4.58 19.64
CA GLY A 65 7.42 4.92 19.37
C GLY A 65 7.28 5.92 18.21
N LEU A 66 8.11 6.97 18.21
CA LEU A 66 8.14 7.95 17.12
C LEU A 66 8.57 7.32 15.79
N ALA A 67 9.63 6.51 15.80
CA ALA A 67 10.13 5.83 14.61
C ALA A 67 9.07 4.89 14.01
N LEU A 68 8.36 4.12 14.84
CA LEU A 68 7.26 3.26 14.39
C LEU A 68 6.11 4.07 13.79
N LEU A 69 5.70 5.17 14.43
CA LEU A 69 4.64 6.03 13.90
C LEU A 69 5.01 6.61 12.54
N VAL A 70 6.22 7.16 12.41
CA VAL A 70 6.73 7.68 11.12
C VAL A 70 6.82 6.57 10.08
N PHE A 71 7.31 5.39 10.46
CA PHE A 71 7.40 4.24 9.56
C PHE A 71 6.03 3.84 9.02
N PHE A 72 5.04 3.59 9.89
CA PHE A 72 3.70 3.19 9.47
C PHE A 72 2.96 4.30 8.69
N ALA A 73 3.17 5.56 9.05
CA ALA A 73 2.63 6.69 8.29
C ALA A 73 3.23 6.80 6.88
N SER A 74 4.44 6.28 6.66
CA SER A 74 5.11 6.31 5.36
C SER A 74 4.71 5.19 4.41
N LEU A 75 4.19 4.06 4.91
CA LEU A 75 3.87 2.88 4.09
C LEU A 75 2.79 3.13 3.03
N PRO A 76 1.65 3.79 3.34
CA PRO A 76 0.60 4.03 2.35
C PRO A 76 1.09 4.81 1.13
N ARG A 77 2.05 5.72 1.31
CA ARG A 77 2.64 6.52 0.23
C ARG A 77 3.46 5.71 -0.77
N ARG A 78 3.80 4.47 -0.44
CA ARG A 78 4.62 3.59 -1.27
C ARG A 78 3.80 2.60 -2.08
N LEU A 79 2.50 2.49 -1.82
CA LEU A 79 1.58 1.80 -2.71
C LEU A 79 1.22 2.72 -3.87
N GLY A 80 1.18 2.19 -5.08
CA GLY A 80 0.70 2.94 -6.23
C GLY A 80 0.53 2.04 -7.44
N TYR A 81 -0.36 2.43 -8.34
CA TYR A 81 -0.47 1.80 -9.65
C TYR A 81 -0.31 2.85 -10.74
N ALA A 82 0.26 2.45 -11.87
CA ALA A 82 0.34 3.28 -13.05
C ALA A 82 0.22 2.40 -14.29
N PHE A 83 -0.56 2.85 -15.26
CA PHE A 83 -0.54 2.27 -16.59
C PHE A 83 0.74 2.72 -17.30
N THR A 84 1.46 1.77 -17.89
CA THR A 84 2.62 2.01 -18.74
C THR A 84 2.39 1.39 -20.12
N PRO A 85 3.21 1.71 -21.14
CA PRO A 85 3.10 1.08 -22.45
C PRO A 85 3.25 -0.45 -22.39
N GLU A 86 4.06 -0.97 -21.46
CA GLU A 86 4.36 -2.40 -21.35
C GLU A 86 3.37 -3.16 -20.46
N GLY A 87 2.66 -2.47 -19.56
CA GLY A 87 1.77 -3.13 -18.61
C GLY A 87 1.32 -2.27 -17.44
N LEU A 88 0.65 -2.93 -16.49
CA LEU A 88 0.29 -2.31 -15.23
C LEU A 88 1.50 -2.33 -14.30
N ARG A 89 2.03 -1.15 -13.98
CA ARG A 89 3.03 -1.00 -12.93
C ARG A 89 2.38 -0.98 -11.57
N VAL A 90 2.86 -1.83 -10.67
CA VAL A 90 2.48 -1.86 -9.26
C VAL A 90 3.71 -1.55 -8.41
N SER A 91 3.64 -0.46 -7.66
CA SER A 91 4.65 -0.02 -6.70
C SER A 91 4.23 -0.40 -5.30
N ARG A 92 5.16 -0.93 -4.51
CA ARG A 92 4.97 -1.27 -3.09
C ARG A 92 6.25 -0.99 -2.30
N PHE A 93 6.20 -1.10 -0.97
CA PHE A 93 7.35 -0.92 -0.10
C PHE A 93 8.54 -1.81 -0.49
N SER A 94 8.28 -3.06 -0.90
CA SER A 94 9.33 -4.00 -1.30
C SER A 94 9.88 -3.79 -2.73
N GLY A 95 9.41 -2.75 -3.44
CA GLY A 95 9.84 -2.44 -4.80
C GLY A 95 8.71 -2.33 -5.81
N THR A 96 9.08 -2.18 -7.08
CA THR A 96 8.17 -1.93 -8.20
C THR A 96 8.20 -3.09 -9.18
N GLN A 97 7.03 -3.51 -9.66
CA GLN A 97 6.91 -4.56 -10.67
C GLN A 97 5.99 -4.10 -11.79
N VAL A 98 6.34 -4.41 -13.03
CA VAL A 98 5.45 -4.23 -14.19
C VAL A 98 4.81 -5.57 -14.52
N TRP A 99 3.49 -5.56 -14.67
CA TRP A 99 2.68 -6.71 -15.02
C TRP A 99 2.18 -6.55 -16.46
N PRO A 100 2.67 -7.36 -17.42
CA PRO A 100 2.24 -7.27 -18.80
C PRO A 100 0.73 -7.45 -18.91
N TYR A 101 0.06 -6.66 -19.75
CA TYR A 101 -1.40 -6.71 -19.91
C TYR A 101 -1.90 -8.09 -20.34
N ALA A 102 -1.18 -8.75 -21.26
CA ALA A 102 -1.47 -10.12 -21.69
C ALA A 102 -1.44 -11.17 -20.55
N SER A 103 -0.87 -10.83 -19.39
CA SER A 103 -0.85 -11.72 -18.21
C SER A 103 -1.94 -11.43 -17.19
N LEU A 104 -2.80 -10.44 -17.45
CA LEU A 104 -3.84 -9.96 -16.55
C LEU A 104 -5.21 -10.34 -17.08
N GLU A 105 -6.01 -10.96 -16.22
CA GLU A 105 -7.41 -11.26 -16.47
C GLU A 105 -8.23 -10.59 -15.37
N VAL A 106 -9.25 -9.83 -15.73
CA VAL A 106 -10.19 -9.27 -14.76
C VAL A 106 -11.17 -10.35 -14.35
N VAL A 107 -11.23 -10.65 -13.06
CA VAL A 107 -12.11 -11.69 -12.51
C VAL A 107 -13.41 -11.08 -12.02
N SER A 108 -13.31 -10.01 -11.22
CA SER A 108 -14.47 -9.29 -10.71
C SER A 108 -14.12 -7.87 -10.29
N VAL A 109 -15.13 -7.00 -10.30
CA VAL A 109 -15.07 -5.65 -9.72
C VAL A 109 -15.83 -5.68 -8.39
N GLY A 110 -15.24 -5.11 -7.36
CA GLY A 110 -15.75 -5.12 -6.00
C GLY A 110 -15.11 -6.20 -5.11
N GLY A 111 -15.89 -6.71 -4.16
CA GLY A 111 -15.44 -7.68 -3.16
C GLY A 111 -14.73 -7.06 -1.96
N GLU A 112 -14.43 -7.93 -0.99
CA GLU A 112 -13.88 -7.55 0.32
C GLU A 112 -12.77 -8.51 0.76
N LEU A 113 -11.69 -7.93 1.27
CA LEU A 113 -10.63 -8.64 1.98
C LEU A 113 -11.14 -9.12 3.34
N GLY A 114 -10.90 -10.40 3.63
CA GLY A 114 -11.08 -10.99 4.95
C GLY A 114 -9.88 -10.79 5.87
N LEU A 115 -9.68 -11.74 6.78
CA LEU A 115 -8.58 -11.71 7.74
C LEU A 115 -7.22 -11.78 7.04
N LYS A 116 -6.24 -11.04 7.58
CA LYS A 116 -4.85 -11.11 7.14
C LYS A 116 -4.28 -12.48 7.52
N LEU A 117 -3.80 -13.22 6.51
CA LEU A 117 -3.13 -14.51 6.69
C LEU A 117 -1.60 -14.35 6.67
N GLY A 118 -1.08 -13.33 5.99
CA GLY A 118 0.33 -12.99 5.99
C GLY A 118 0.62 -11.63 5.36
N GLY A 119 1.73 -10.99 5.76
CA GLY A 119 2.16 -9.69 5.25
C GLY A 119 1.76 -8.49 6.12
N VAL A 120 1.60 -7.33 5.48
CA VAL A 120 1.37 -6.03 6.14
C VAL A 120 -0.09 -5.63 5.98
N GLY A 121 -0.70 -5.20 7.09
CA GLY A 121 -2.07 -4.71 7.12
C GLY A 121 -2.16 -3.55 8.07
N VAL A 122 -1.89 -2.36 7.54
CA VAL A 122 -2.10 -1.10 8.25
C VAL A 122 -3.05 -0.23 7.44
N PRO A 123 -3.75 0.72 8.08
CA PRO A 123 -4.64 1.63 7.37
C PRO A 123 -3.95 2.28 6.16
N GLY A 124 -4.57 2.20 4.99
CA GLY A 124 -4.00 2.68 3.73
C GLY A 124 -2.95 1.78 3.07
N TYR A 125 -2.59 0.63 3.66
CA TYR A 125 -1.57 -0.28 3.13
C TYR A 125 -1.81 -1.75 3.52
N TYR A 126 -2.49 -2.47 2.64
CA TYR A 126 -2.83 -3.89 2.76
C TYR A 126 -2.07 -4.67 1.68
N THR A 127 -0.97 -5.32 2.08
CA THR A 127 -0.15 -6.13 1.16
C THR A 127 0.17 -7.50 1.73
N GLY A 128 0.08 -8.54 0.90
CA GLY A 128 0.34 -9.92 1.28
C GLY A 128 -0.88 -10.81 1.12
N THR A 129 -0.94 -11.91 1.86
CA THR A 129 -2.01 -12.90 1.73
C THR A 129 -3.17 -12.56 2.66
N TYR A 130 -4.36 -12.42 2.08
CA TYR A 130 -5.60 -12.16 2.83
C TYR A 130 -6.63 -13.22 2.48
N GLY A 131 -7.49 -13.55 3.44
CA GLY A 131 -8.72 -14.26 3.15
C GLY A 131 -9.58 -13.46 2.18
N TRP A 132 -10.41 -14.14 1.40
CA TRP A 132 -11.28 -13.51 0.41
C TRP A 132 -12.75 -13.77 0.75
N ARG A 133 -13.57 -12.72 0.69
CA ARG A 133 -15.03 -12.81 0.90
C ARG A 133 -15.74 -12.82 -0.45
N GLY A 134 -15.52 -13.87 -1.22
CA GLY A 134 -16.18 -14.10 -2.50
C GLY A 134 -16.00 -15.55 -2.97
N PRO A 135 -16.79 -16.00 -3.95
CA PRO A 135 -16.77 -17.40 -4.42
C PRO A 135 -15.50 -17.78 -5.17
N GLU A 136 -14.69 -16.81 -5.61
CA GLU A 136 -13.58 -17.02 -6.56
C GLU A 136 -12.37 -17.73 -5.93
N ALA A 137 -12.16 -17.56 -4.63
CA ALA A 137 -11.09 -18.22 -3.88
C ALA A 137 -11.28 -18.09 -2.36
N LYS A 138 -10.50 -18.87 -1.61
CA LYS A 138 -10.40 -18.73 -0.14
C LYS A 138 -9.48 -17.58 0.27
N ALA A 139 -8.50 -17.24 -0.56
CA ALA A 139 -7.48 -16.24 -0.28
C ALA A 139 -6.95 -15.59 -1.57
N VAL A 140 -6.46 -14.37 -1.44
CA VAL A 140 -5.92 -13.54 -2.52
C VAL A 140 -4.63 -12.85 -2.07
N GLN A 141 -3.81 -12.44 -3.03
CA GLN A 141 -2.69 -11.53 -2.81
C GLN A 141 -3.20 -10.09 -2.85
N ALA A 142 -3.33 -9.45 -1.69
CA ALA A 142 -3.67 -8.05 -1.61
C ALA A 142 -2.48 -7.18 -2.01
N LEU A 143 -2.76 -6.16 -2.82
CA LEU A 143 -1.92 -5.01 -3.08
C LEU A 143 -2.86 -3.81 -3.06
N ALA A 144 -3.42 -3.48 -1.89
CA ALA A 144 -4.59 -2.61 -1.76
C ALA A 144 -4.37 -1.50 -0.71
N SER A 145 -5.01 -0.36 -0.91
CA SER A 145 -5.10 0.75 0.03
C SER A 145 -6.33 0.66 0.94
N THR A 146 -7.33 -0.14 0.56
CA THR A 146 -8.55 -0.39 1.35
C THR A 146 -8.86 -1.89 1.37
N THR A 147 -9.79 -2.32 2.22
CA THR A 147 -10.24 -3.73 2.27
C THR A 147 -11.46 -4.01 1.40
N ARG A 148 -12.04 -3.01 0.74
CA ARG A 148 -13.31 -3.11 0.01
C ARG A 148 -13.31 -2.25 -1.25
N GLY A 149 -14.17 -2.61 -2.21
CA GLY A 149 -14.45 -1.78 -3.38
C GLY A 149 -13.29 -1.75 -4.38
N GLY A 150 -12.55 -2.85 -4.49
CA GLY A 150 -11.41 -2.98 -5.38
C GLY A 150 -11.71 -3.71 -6.68
N VAL A 151 -10.67 -4.26 -7.28
CA VAL A 151 -10.71 -5.10 -8.49
C VAL A 151 -9.90 -6.36 -8.21
N LEU A 152 -10.49 -7.50 -8.54
CA LEU A 152 -9.84 -8.80 -8.48
C LEU A 152 -9.28 -9.15 -9.85
N LEU A 153 -7.96 -9.31 -9.92
CA LEU A 153 -7.24 -9.68 -11.13
C LEU A 153 -6.62 -11.06 -10.97
N ARG A 154 -6.63 -11.88 -12.02
CA ARG A 154 -5.82 -13.09 -12.09
C ARG A 154 -4.55 -12.81 -12.87
N ARG A 155 -3.42 -13.23 -12.31
CA ARG A 155 -2.10 -13.16 -12.94
C ARG A 155 -1.36 -14.47 -12.74
N LYS A 156 -1.06 -15.16 -13.84
CA LYS A 156 -0.36 -16.48 -13.83
C LYS A 156 -0.96 -17.45 -12.79
N GLY A 157 -2.29 -17.55 -12.76
CA GLY A 157 -3.03 -18.40 -11.82
C GLY A 157 -3.18 -17.86 -10.40
N THR A 158 -2.53 -16.75 -10.04
CA THR A 158 -2.66 -16.12 -8.71
C THR A 158 -3.63 -14.96 -8.76
N LEU A 159 -4.60 -14.94 -7.83
CA LEU A 159 -5.53 -13.83 -7.67
C LEU A 159 -4.89 -12.70 -6.87
N HIS A 160 -4.98 -11.49 -7.42
CA HIS A 160 -4.49 -10.25 -6.84
C HIS A 160 -5.64 -9.28 -6.65
N TYR A 161 -5.72 -8.67 -5.47
CA TYR A 161 -6.73 -7.66 -5.16
C TYR A 161 -6.10 -6.27 -5.12
N LEU A 162 -6.61 -5.36 -5.94
CA LEU A 162 -6.15 -3.97 -6.05
C LEU A 162 -7.31 -3.02 -5.72
N THR A 163 -7.03 -1.81 -5.28
CA THR A 163 -8.07 -0.83 -4.93
C THR A 163 -7.81 0.51 -5.62
N PRO A 164 -7.99 0.59 -6.95
CA PRO A 164 -8.03 1.88 -7.64
C PRO A 164 -9.19 2.73 -7.10
N ALA A 165 -9.08 4.05 -7.18
CA ALA A 165 -10.14 4.97 -6.74
C ALA A 165 -11.41 4.87 -7.61
N ASP A 166 -11.23 4.50 -8.88
CA ASP A 166 -12.31 4.18 -9.82
C ASP A 166 -12.12 2.75 -10.36
N PRO A 167 -12.74 1.74 -9.72
CA PRO A 167 -12.63 0.34 -10.15
C PRO A 167 -13.17 0.06 -11.56
N VAL A 168 -14.22 0.77 -11.97
CA VAL A 168 -14.87 0.54 -13.27
C VAL A 168 -14.01 1.12 -14.38
N GLY A 169 -13.64 2.41 -14.27
CA GLY A 169 -12.75 3.05 -15.25
C GLY A 169 -11.38 2.38 -15.31
N PHE A 170 -10.87 1.84 -14.20
CA PHE A 170 -9.64 1.05 -14.20
C PHE A 170 -9.74 -0.21 -15.07
N VAL A 171 -10.86 -0.94 -14.99
CA VAL A 171 -11.08 -2.16 -15.79
C VAL A 171 -11.29 -1.82 -17.28
N GLU A 172 -11.98 -0.73 -17.58
CA GLU A 172 -12.16 -0.26 -18.96
C GLU A 172 -10.81 0.03 -19.62
N VAL A 173 -9.97 0.84 -18.98
CA VAL A 173 -8.61 1.15 -19.48
C VAL A 173 -7.75 -0.11 -19.62
N LEU A 174 -7.86 -1.04 -18.65
CA LEU A 174 -7.13 -2.30 -18.70
C LEU A 174 -7.57 -3.19 -19.90
N GLY A 175 -8.87 -3.20 -20.21
CA GLY A 175 -9.44 -3.90 -21.35
C GLY A 175 -8.96 -3.31 -22.68
N GLU A 176 -9.03 -1.99 -22.82
CA GLU A 176 -8.53 -1.29 -24.01
C GLU A 176 -7.04 -1.53 -24.24
N ALA A 177 -6.23 -1.46 -23.19
CA ALA A 177 -4.79 -1.68 -23.27
C ALA A 177 -4.45 -3.13 -23.66
N SER A 178 -5.24 -4.10 -23.22
CA SER A 178 -5.04 -5.51 -23.55
C SER A 178 -5.40 -5.83 -25.00
N SER A 179 -6.39 -5.14 -25.58
CA SER A 179 -6.80 -5.35 -26.99
C SER A 179 -5.84 -4.81 -28.04
N LYS A 180 -4.87 -3.97 -27.64
CA LYS A 180 -3.88 -3.35 -28.54
C LYS A 180 -2.60 -4.18 -28.72
N LEU A 181 -2.52 -5.35 -28.07
CA LEU A 181 -1.38 -6.29 -28.12
C LEU A 181 -1.70 -7.47 -29.06
#